data_AF-A0A7K1HD63-F1
#
_entry.id   AF-A0A7K1HD63-F1
#
_cell.length_a   1.000
_cell.length_b   1.000
_cell.length_c   1.000
_cell.angle_alpha   90.00
_cell.angle_beta   90.00
_cell.angle_gamma   90.00
#
_symmetry.space_group_name_H-M   'P 1'
#
loop_
_entity.id
_entity.type
_entity.pdbx_description
1 polymer ?
#
loop_
_entity_poly.entity_id
_entity_poly.type
_entity_poly.pdbx_seq_one_letter_code
_entity_poly.pdbx_strand_id
1 'polypeptide(L)'
;MKEQLIALFGGAKPTVRQYHELLECMPLEERGIFFDRTFGLALSGWTGLTVPYRLFLIRLIKKNRQLFVDYVRQKTVLGEFLYGMDELNLFLKVVNLWMQPYKNHKSSYTEISFSLLLAFDMNVSVKYLADKIRYARMDSYDFADLMEKSNEME
;
A
#
# COMPACT_ATOMS: atom_id res chain seq x y z
N MET A 1 -7.17 18.32 12.11
CA MET A 1 -7.63 17.29 11.15
C MET A 1 -8.75 16.38 11.67
N LYS A 2 -8.62 15.73 12.84
CA LYS A 2 -9.71 14.87 13.40
C LYS A 2 -11.05 15.61 13.48
N GLU A 3 -11.06 16.80 14.06
CA GLU A 3 -12.25 17.64 14.19
C GLU A 3 -12.80 18.09 12.83
N GLN A 4 -11.92 18.42 11.88
CA GLN A 4 -12.31 18.75 10.51
C GLN A 4 -13.01 17.57 9.83
N LEU A 5 -12.51 16.34 9.99
CA LEU A 5 -13.18 15.13 9.50
C LEU A 5 -14.52 14.91 10.20
N ILE A 6 -14.61 15.12 11.52
CA ILE A 6 -15.88 14.96 12.26
C ILE A 6 -16.93 15.97 11.81
N ALA A 7 -16.53 17.24 11.70
CA ALA A 7 -17.37 18.32 11.19
C ALA A 7 -17.81 18.02 9.74
N LEU A 8 -16.91 17.47 8.93
CA LEU A 8 -17.16 17.13 7.54
C LEU A 8 -18.19 16.01 7.36
N PHE A 9 -18.33 15.10 8.32
CA PHE A 9 -19.42 14.12 8.32
C PHE A 9 -20.64 14.58 9.13
N GLY A 10 -20.66 15.81 9.66
CA GLY A 10 -21.77 16.31 10.48
C GLY A 10 -22.04 15.45 11.72
N GLY A 11 -21.01 14.82 12.27
CA GLY A 11 -21.15 13.84 13.36
C GLY A 11 -21.70 12.48 12.94
N ALA A 12 -22.09 12.29 11.67
CA ALA A 12 -22.57 11.02 11.15
C ALA A 12 -21.42 10.02 10.93
N LYS A 13 -21.80 8.78 10.61
CA LYS A 13 -20.85 7.71 10.32
C LYS A 13 -20.10 8.00 9.01
N PRO A 14 -18.76 8.07 9.03
CA PRO A 14 -17.98 8.43 7.86
C PRO A 14 -18.05 7.35 6.76
N THR A 15 -18.18 7.79 5.50
CA THR A 15 -18.14 6.89 4.33
C THR A 15 -17.17 7.41 3.27
N VAL A 16 -16.57 6.47 2.52
CA VAL A 16 -15.64 6.80 1.43
C VAL A 16 -16.36 7.54 0.30
N ARG A 17 -17.64 7.23 0.05
CA ARG A 17 -18.44 7.90 -0.96
C ARG A 17 -18.61 9.39 -0.63
N GLN A 18 -19.10 9.71 0.57
CA GLN A 18 -19.28 11.11 1.01
C GLN A 18 -17.95 11.87 0.99
N TYR A 19 -16.85 11.23 1.39
CA TYR A 19 -15.53 11.83 1.31
C TYR A 19 -15.15 12.25 -0.12
N HIS A 20 -15.41 11.40 -1.12
CA HIS A 20 -15.14 11.74 -2.52
C HIS A 20 -16.11 12.79 -3.08
N GLU A 21 -17.40 12.70 -2.77
CA GLU A 21 -18.40 13.72 -3.17
C GLU A 21 -18.00 15.12 -2.66
N LEU A 22 -17.39 15.20 -1.48
CA LEU A 22 -16.89 16.45 -0.94
C LEU A 22 -15.61 16.93 -1.60
N LEU A 23 -14.68 16.02 -1.91
CA LEU A 23 -13.48 16.37 -2.68
C LEU A 23 -13.83 16.95 -4.04
N GLU A 24 -14.91 16.49 -4.68
CA GLU A 24 -15.39 17.03 -5.96
C GLU A 24 -15.79 18.51 -5.87
N CYS A 25 -16.27 18.95 -4.70
CA CYS A 25 -16.60 20.35 -4.43
C CYS A 25 -15.38 21.23 -4.10
N MET A 26 -14.20 20.63 -3.87
CA MET A 26 -12.97 21.36 -3.57
C MET A 26 -12.17 21.69 -4.85
N PRO A 27 -11.40 22.80 -4.86
CA PRO A 27 -10.41 23.08 -5.90
C PRO A 27 -9.44 21.90 -6.09
N LEU A 28 -9.01 21.65 -7.32
CA LEU A 28 -8.18 20.49 -7.67
C LEU A 28 -6.88 20.44 -6.85
N GLU A 29 -6.29 21.60 -6.59
CA GLU A 29 -5.05 21.80 -5.86
C GLU A 29 -5.19 21.43 -4.38
N GLU A 30 -6.37 21.64 -3.81
CA GLU A 30 -6.66 21.36 -2.39
C GLU A 30 -6.96 19.89 -2.12
N ARG A 31 -7.45 19.15 -3.13
CA ARG A 31 -7.81 17.73 -2.99
C ARG A 31 -6.63 16.87 -2.52
N GLY A 32 -5.45 17.11 -3.11
CA GLY A 32 -4.22 16.41 -2.74
C GLY A 32 -3.81 16.67 -1.29
N ILE A 33 -3.83 17.94 -0.88
CA ILE A 33 -3.54 18.37 0.50
C ILE A 33 -4.53 17.72 1.48
N PHE A 34 -5.81 17.63 1.10
CA PHE A 34 -6.84 17.02 1.93
C PHE A 34 -6.62 15.52 2.11
N PHE A 35 -6.21 14.80 1.05
CA PHE A 35 -5.75 13.42 1.15
C PHE A 35 -4.56 13.26 2.10
N ASP A 36 -3.52 14.07 1.92
CA ASP A 36 -2.32 14.02 2.74
C ASP A 36 -2.66 14.18 4.23
N ARG A 37 -3.48 15.19 4.56
CA ARG A 37 -3.90 15.43 5.95
C ARG A 37 -4.72 14.26 6.50
N THR A 38 -5.60 13.67 5.69
CA THR A 38 -6.42 12.53 6.08
C THR A 38 -5.56 11.27 6.31
N PHE A 39 -4.57 11.02 5.47
CA PHE A 39 -3.60 9.93 5.66
C PHE A 39 -2.69 10.19 6.87
N GLY A 40 -2.26 11.43 7.08
CA GLY A 40 -1.53 11.84 8.27
C GLY A 40 -2.29 11.54 9.55
N LEU A 41 -3.61 11.79 9.58
CA LEU A 41 -4.46 11.39 10.71
C LEU A 41 -4.47 9.88 10.95
N ALA A 42 -4.43 9.07 9.89
CA ALA A 42 -4.38 7.62 10.01
C ALA A 42 -3.07 7.14 10.67
N LEU A 43 -1.94 7.82 10.42
CA LEU A 43 -0.65 7.47 10.99
C LEU A 43 -0.46 8.02 12.41
N SER A 44 -0.79 9.29 12.67
CA SER A 44 -0.48 9.95 13.94
C SER A 44 -1.62 9.92 14.95
N GLY A 45 -2.88 9.80 14.49
CA GLY A 45 -4.07 9.91 15.35
C GLY A 45 -4.79 8.59 15.63
N TRP A 46 -4.25 7.45 15.19
CA TRP A 46 -4.97 6.17 15.11
C TRP A 46 -5.70 5.78 16.42
N THR A 47 -5.00 5.82 17.55
CA THR A 47 -5.54 5.43 18.86
C THR A 47 -6.63 6.38 19.34
N GLY A 48 -6.58 7.65 18.96
CA GLY A 48 -7.58 8.67 19.31
C GLY A 48 -8.85 8.63 18.46
N LEU A 49 -8.94 7.77 17.44
CA LEU A 49 -10.11 7.63 16.58
C LEU A 49 -11.11 6.61 17.10
N THR A 50 -12.40 6.87 16.88
CA THR A 50 -13.46 5.88 17.12
C THR A 50 -13.41 4.78 16.05
N VAL A 51 -13.97 3.60 16.37
CA VAL A 51 -13.99 2.45 15.46
C VAL A 51 -14.56 2.79 14.07
N PRO A 52 -15.67 3.55 13.93
CA PRO A 52 -16.18 3.95 12.62
C PRO A 52 -15.19 4.72 11.76
N TYR A 53 -14.42 5.64 12.37
CA TYR A 53 -13.42 6.44 11.65
C TYR A 53 -12.21 5.61 11.24
N ARG A 54 -11.75 4.69 12.11
CA ARG A 54 -10.69 3.73 11.75
C ARG A 54 -11.10 2.86 10.56
N LEU A 55 -12.32 2.32 10.58
CA LEU A 55 -12.86 1.52 9.47
C LEU A 55 -13.00 2.33 8.18
N PHE A 56 -13.43 3.58 8.28
CA PHE A 56 -13.48 4.50 7.15
C PHE A 56 -12.08 4.71 6.54
N LEU A 57 -11.07 5.03 7.36
CA LEU A 57 -9.71 5.26 6.88
C LEU A 57 -9.12 4.01 6.21
N ILE A 58 -9.33 2.82 6.78
CA ILE A 58 -8.91 1.55 6.15
C ILE A 58 -9.52 1.42 4.76
N ARG A 59 -10.82 1.69 4.62
CA ARG A 59 -11.53 1.59 3.33
C ARG A 59 -11.05 2.64 2.34
N LEU A 60 -10.79 3.87 2.80
CA LEU A 60 -10.27 4.95 1.99
C LEU A 60 -8.89 4.60 1.44
N ILE A 61 -7.98 4.15 2.31
CA ILE A 61 -6.61 3.73 1.94
C ILE A 61 -6.66 2.55 0.97
N LYS A 62 -7.52 1.53 1.22
CA LYS A 62 -7.68 0.38 0.30
C LYS A 62 -8.16 0.79 -1.09
N LYS A 63 -9.00 1.82 -1.21
CA LYS A 63 -9.42 2.36 -2.52
C LYS A 63 -8.35 3.22 -3.18
N ASN A 64 -7.50 3.88 -2.39
CA ASN A 64 -6.52 4.86 -2.84
C ASN A 64 -5.08 4.41 -2.54
N ARG A 65 -4.78 3.12 -2.74
CA ARG A 65 -3.51 2.49 -2.37
C ARG A 65 -2.29 3.22 -2.91
N GLN A 66 -2.33 3.63 -4.18
CA GLN A 66 -1.23 4.35 -4.80
C GLN A 66 -0.97 5.69 -4.10
N LEU A 67 -2.01 6.52 -3.94
CA LEU A 67 -1.90 7.81 -3.25
C LEU A 67 -1.39 7.65 -1.81
N PHE A 68 -1.80 6.60 -1.11
CA PHE A 68 -1.30 6.34 0.24
C PHE A 68 0.17 5.93 0.25
N VAL A 69 0.60 5.07 -0.67
CA VAL A 69 2.01 4.70 -0.83
C VAL A 69 2.84 5.94 -1.15
N ASP A 70 2.42 6.75 -2.11
CA ASP A 70 3.11 7.99 -2.50
C ASP A 70 3.23 8.94 -1.29
N TYR A 71 2.14 9.11 -0.53
CA TYR A 71 2.14 9.90 0.70
C TYR A 71 3.15 9.37 1.73
N VAL A 72 3.10 8.08 2.07
CA VAL A 72 3.99 7.48 3.09
C VAL A 72 5.45 7.63 2.67
N ARG A 73 5.76 7.33 1.41
CA ARG A 73 7.13 7.31 0.90
C ARG A 73 7.72 8.71 0.71
N GLN A 74 6.92 9.67 0.24
CA GLN A 74 7.43 10.98 -0.16
C GLN A 74 7.23 12.07 0.90
N LYS A 75 6.30 11.87 1.85
CA LYS A 75 5.85 12.93 2.77
C LYS A 75 5.92 12.53 4.25
N THR A 76 6.49 11.37 4.56
CA THR A 76 6.66 10.93 5.95
C THR A 76 8.04 10.32 6.15
N VAL A 77 8.50 10.32 7.41
CA VAL A 77 9.77 9.72 7.81
C VAL A 77 9.86 8.21 7.50
N LEU A 78 8.72 7.52 7.33
CA LEU A 78 8.70 6.10 6.99
C LEU A 78 9.30 5.82 5.59
N GLY A 79 9.29 6.80 4.69
CA GLY A 79 9.97 6.70 3.39
C GLY A 79 11.48 6.58 3.51
N GLU A 80 12.08 7.13 4.57
CA GLU A 80 13.53 7.08 4.80
C GLU A 80 13.98 5.73 5.38
N PHE A 81 13.03 4.89 5.85
CA PHE A 81 13.31 3.58 6.45
C PHE A 81 13.05 2.42 5.50
N LEU A 82 12.82 2.68 4.21
CA LEU A 82 12.58 1.65 3.23
C LEU A 82 13.86 0.83 2.99
N TYR A 83 13.70 -0.49 2.86
CA TYR A 83 14.83 -1.39 2.57
C TYR A 83 15.16 -1.39 1.08
N GLY A 84 16.42 -1.17 0.73
CA GLY A 84 16.90 -1.26 -0.66
C GLY A 84 16.85 -2.70 -1.18
N MET A 85 16.29 -2.92 -2.37
CA MET A 85 16.15 -4.26 -2.95
C MET A 85 17.15 -4.51 -4.09
N ASP A 86 18.28 -5.13 -3.76
CA ASP A 86 19.32 -5.47 -4.74
C ASP A 86 18.85 -6.55 -5.74
N GLU A 87 18.17 -7.60 -5.26
CA GLU A 87 17.75 -8.74 -6.08
C GLU A 87 16.24 -8.77 -6.35
N LEU A 88 15.71 -7.64 -6.81
CA LEU A 88 14.28 -7.47 -7.03
C LEU A 88 13.70 -8.60 -7.90
N ASN A 89 14.34 -8.96 -9.01
CA ASN A 89 13.77 -9.96 -9.93
C ASN A 89 13.60 -11.33 -9.30
N LEU A 90 14.60 -11.83 -8.57
CA LEU A 90 14.55 -13.13 -7.90
C LEU A 90 13.51 -13.12 -6.77
N PHE A 91 13.48 -12.04 -5.99
CA PHE A 91 12.46 -11.82 -4.97
C PHE A 91 11.04 -11.88 -5.54
N LEU A 92 10.77 -11.20 -6.66
CA LEU A 92 9.44 -11.21 -7.27
C LEU A 92 9.04 -12.60 -7.78
N LYS A 93 9.99 -13.43 -8.23
CA LYS A 93 9.75 -14.83 -8.61
C LYS A 93 9.37 -15.69 -7.41
N VAL A 94 10.07 -15.54 -6.28
CA VAL A 94 9.70 -16.20 -5.01
C VAL A 94 8.31 -15.76 -4.54
N VAL A 95 8.02 -14.46 -4.59
CA VAL A 95 6.68 -13.94 -4.26
C VAL A 95 5.63 -14.50 -5.21
N ASN A 96 5.92 -14.60 -6.53
CA ASN A 96 4.99 -15.22 -7.48
C ASN A 96 4.63 -16.65 -7.10
N LEU A 97 5.63 -17.48 -6.79
CA LEU A 97 5.43 -18.87 -6.37
C LEU A 97 4.55 -18.96 -5.13
N TRP A 98 4.83 -18.11 -4.12
CA TRP A 98 4.03 -18.06 -2.90
C TRP A 98 2.58 -17.60 -3.13
N MET A 99 2.36 -16.74 -4.13
CA MET A 99 1.06 -16.21 -4.51
C MET A 99 0.23 -17.15 -5.38
N GLN A 100 0.79 -18.28 -5.83
CA GLN A 100 0.05 -19.25 -6.64
C GLN A 100 -1.14 -19.82 -5.87
N PRO A 101 -2.29 -20.05 -6.54
CA PRO A 101 -3.48 -20.55 -5.86
C PRO A 101 -3.20 -21.91 -5.22
N TYR A 102 -3.38 -22.00 -3.90
CA TYR A 102 -3.27 -23.25 -3.17
C TYR A 102 -4.55 -23.51 -2.38
N LYS A 103 -5.15 -24.69 -2.54
CA LYS A 103 -6.31 -25.19 -1.77
C LYS A 103 -7.38 -24.11 -1.51
N ASN A 104 -7.84 -23.45 -2.57
CA ASN A 104 -8.89 -22.43 -2.59
C ASN A 104 -8.52 -21.03 -2.06
N HIS A 105 -7.27 -20.75 -1.71
CA HIS A 105 -6.84 -19.40 -1.40
C HIS A 105 -6.47 -18.63 -2.68
N LYS A 106 -7.14 -17.50 -2.93
CA LYS A 106 -6.80 -16.57 -4.02
C LYS A 106 -6.11 -15.34 -3.45
N SER A 107 -4.80 -15.31 -3.56
CA SER A 107 -3.98 -14.18 -3.14
C SER A 107 -4.19 -12.97 -4.08
N SER A 108 -4.16 -11.76 -3.52
CA SER A 108 -4.33 -10.51 -4.29
C SER A 108 -2.98 -9.87 -4.60
N TYR A 109 -2.57 -9.90 -5.88
CA TYR A 109 -1.34 -9.25 -6.34
C TYR A 109 -1.31 -7.75 -6.01
N THR A 110 -2.46 -7.08 -6.03
CA THR A 110 -2.56 -5.66 -5.65
C THR A 110 -2.31 -5.44 -4.16
N GLU A 111 -2.77 -6.35 -3.30
CA GLU A 111 -2.59 -6.22 -1.85
C GLU A 111 -1.15 -6.49 -1.44
N ILE A 112 -0.53 -7.55 -1.97
CA ILE A 112 0.88 -7.81 -1.68
C ILE A 112 1.77 -6.69 -2.21
N SER A 113 1.50 -6.18 -3.41
CA SER A 113 2.27 -5.07 -3.99
C SER A 113 2.18 -3.79 -3.14
N PHE A 114 0.99 -3.51 -2.61
CA PHE A 114 0.78 -2.41 -1.69
C PHE A 114 1.61 -2.57 -0.42
N SER A 115 1.60 -3.75 0.19
CA SER A 115 2.42 -4.03 1.38
C SER A 115 3.92 -3.94 1.10
N LEU A 116 4.37 -4.51 -0.03
CA LEU A 116 5.78 -4.48 -0.42
C LEU A 116 6.29 -3.05 -0.65
N LEU A 117 5.50 -2.19 -1.29
CA LEU A 117 5.87 -0.79 -1.53
C LEU A 117 5.92 0.08 -0.26
N LEU A 118 5.33 -0.38 0.85
CA LEU A 118 5.45 0.26 2.16
C LEU A 118 6.72 -0.16 2.92
N ALA A 119 7.40 -1.23 2.50
CA ALA A 119 8.55 -1.79 3.19
C ALA A 119 9.86 -1.67 2.39
N PHE A 120 9.78 -1.75 1.07
CA PHE A 120 10.94 -1.81 0.19
C PHE A 120 11.03 -0.60 -0.72
N ASP A 121 12.24 -0.13 -1.01
CA ASP A 121 12.47 0.94 -1.95
C ASP A 121 12.40 0.42 -3.40
N MET A 122 11.18 0.31 -3.90
CA MET A 122 10.91 -0.04 -5.30
C MET A 122 10.18 1.13 -5.95
N ASN A 123 10.86 1.88 -6.81
CA ASN A 123 10.30 3.05 -7.49
C ASN A 123 9.33 2.66 -8.62
N VAL A 124 8.21 2.02 -8.27
CA VAL A 124 7.19 1.53 -9.20
C VAL A 124 5.78 1.72 -8.63
N SER A 125 4.77 1.78 -9.50
CA SER A 125 3.37 1.84 -9.05
C SER A 125 2.87 0.49 -8.50
N VAL A 126 1.87 0.53 -7.62
CA VAL A 126 1.18 -0.65 -7.06
C VAL A 126 0.66 -1.55 -8.18
N LYS A 127 0.08 -0.97 -9.24
CA LYS A 127 -0.44 -1.74 -10.39
C LYS A 127 0.70 -2.41 -11.15
N TYR A 128 1.75 -1.65 -11.46
CA TYR A 128 2.88 -2.18 -12.22
C TYR A 128 3.60 -3.30 -11.47
N LEU A 129 3.81 -3.14 -10.16
CA LEU A 129 4.39 -4.20 -9.33
C LEU A 129 3.50 -5.44 -9.28
N ALA A 130 2.17 -5.26 -9.16
CA ALA A 130 1.23 -6.37 -9.15
C ALA A 130 1.28 -7.18 -10.45
N ASP A 131 1.40 -6.50 -11.59
CA ASP A 131 1.56 -7.15 -12.88
C ASP A 131 2.95 -7.81 -13.00
N LYS A 132 4.03 -7.14 -12.57
CA LYS A 132 5.37 -7.74 -12.54
C LYS A 132 5.40 -9.04 -11.74
N ILE A 133 4.85 -9.05 -10.52
CA ILE A 133 4.78 -10.26 -9.71
C ILE A 133 3.98 -11.32 -10.43
N ARG A 134 2.81 -11.02 -10.99
CA ARG A 134 1.94 -12.01 -11.67
C ARG A 134 2.67 -12.74 -12.81
N TYR A 135 3.55 -12.04 -13.53
CA TYR A 135 4.27 -12.60 -14.68
C TYR A 135 5.72 -13.03 -14.38
N ALA A 136 6.21 -12.83 -13.16
CA ALA A 136 7.53 -13.29 -12.71
C ALA A 136 7.52 -14.80 -12.46
N ARG A 137 7.45 -15.59 -13.53
CA ARG A 137 7.56 -17.04 -13.43
C ARG A 137 9.01 -17.43 -13.13
N MET A 138 9.15 -18.38 -12.23
CA MET A 138 10.43 -18.98 -11.90
C MET A 138 10.71 -20.14 -12.85
N ASP A 139 11.95 -20.23 -13.34
CA ASP A 139 12.43 -21.38 -14.11
C ASP A 139 13.44 -22.23 -13.31
N SER A 140 13.99 -23.27 -13.95
CA SER A 140 14.94 -24.17 -13.31
C SER A 140 16.29 -23.51 -13.00
N TYR A 141 16.70 -22.49 -13.77
CA TYR A 141 17.94 -21.76 -13.52
C TYR A 141 17.78 -20.85 -12.31
N ASP A 142 16.66 -20.16 -12.20
CA ASP A 142 16.34 -19.35 -11.01
C ASP A 142 16.34 -20.18 -9.72
N PHE A 143 15.88 -21.43 -9.80
CA PHE A 143 15.91 -22.35 -8.67
C PHE A 143 17.34 -22.79 -8.33
N ALA A 144 18.17 -23.04 -9.35
CA ALA A 144 19.58 -23.34 -9.13
C ALA A 144 20.30 -22.15 -8.46
N ASP A 145 20.10 -20.92 -8.95
CA ASP A 145 20.67 -19.70 -8.38
C ASP A 145 20.29 -19.52 -6.89
N LEU A 146 19.03 -19.81 -6.52
CA LEU A 146 18.58 -19.78 -5.12
C LEU A 146 19.29 -20.82 -4.25
N MET A 147 19.48 -22.03 -4.77
CA MET A 147 20.16 -23.12 -4.06
C MET A 147 21.67 -22.85 -3.92
N GLU A 148 22.30 -22.26 -4.93
CA GLU A 148 23.71 -21.85 -4.84
C GLU A 148 23.90 -20.79 -3.77
N LYS A 149 23.05 -19.75 -3.78
CA LYS A 149 23.05 -18.72 -2.72
C LYS A 149 22.83 -19.28 -1.32
N SER A 150 21.97 -20.29 -1.16
CA SER A 150 21.77 -20.89 0.17
C SER A 150 23.02 -21.64 0.65
N ASN A 151 23.75 -22.27 -0.25
CA ASN A 151 24.96 -23.03 0.08
C ASN A 151 26.16 -22.11 0.39
N GLU A 152 26.21 -20.91 -0.16
CA GLU A 152 27.22 -19.89 0.19
C GLU A 152 27.04 -19.30 1.59
N MET A 153 25.85 -19.49 2.20
CA MET A 153 25.52 -19.01 3.55
C MET A 153 25.83 -20.03 4.66
N GLU A 154 26.19 -21.27 4.31
CA GLU A 154 26.65 -22.34 5.23
C GLU A 154 28.16 -22.31 5.44
#